data_AF-A0A9E4LH45-F1
#
_entry.id   AF-A0A9E4LH45-F1
#
_cell.length_a   1.000
_cell.length_b   1.000
_cell.length_c   1.000
_cell.angle_alpha   90.00
_cell.angle_beta   90.00
_cell.angle_gamma   90.00
#
_symmetry.space_group_name_H-M   'P 1'
#
loop_
_entity.id
_entity.type
_entity.pdbx_description
1 polymer ?
#
loop_
_entity_poly.entity_id
_entity_poly.type
_entity_poly.pdbx_seq_one_letter_code
_entity_poly.pdbx_strand_id
1 'polypeptide(L)'
;MDLRVGRAQELSFFNSRFDIKMYFYVVGGTMLSLNALSRAAYRHERFGEDSNPGVFLYAAFFTFYVLDYFIFERVQLYTYDLIHENLGFKLFWGGLVVYGWLFILPLWSMAA
;
A
#
# COMPACT_ATOMS: atom_id res chain seq x y z
N MET A 1 6.80 -20.21 -16.36
CA MET A 1 5.66 -19.77 -15.52
C MET A 1 6.10 -19.48 -14.08
N ASP A 2 7.20 -20.07 -13.62
CA ASP A 2 7.79 -19.89 -12.29
C ASP A 2 8.09 -18.45 -11.87
N LEU A 3 8.48 -17.56 -12.80
CA LEU A 3 8.70 -16.13 -12.50
C LEU A 3 7.43 -15.41 -12.02
N ARG A 4 6.25 -15.83 -12.50
CA ARG A 4 4.98 -15.13 -12.26
C ARG A 4 4.37 -15.53 -10.92
N VAL A 5 4.37 -16.84 -10.61
CA VAL A 5 3.78 -17.41 -9.39
C VAL A 5 4.83 -17.54 -8.27
N GLY A 6 6.11 -17.66 -8.60
CA GLY A 6 7.16 -17.88 -7.60
C GLY A 6 7.35 -19.35 -7.25
N ARG A 7 8.55 -19.70 -6.79
CA ARG A 7 8.92 -21.07 -6.35
C ARG A 7 9.02 -21.20 -4.83
N ALA A 8 9.30 -20.10 -4.13
CA ALA A 8 9.45 -20.09 -2.67
C ALA A 8 8.12 -19.68 -2.03
N GLN A 9 7.62 -20.49 -1.08
CA GLN A 9 6.40 -20.16 -0.34
C GLN A 9 6.70 -19.10 0.73
N GLU A 10 7.80 -19.22 1.46
CA GLU A 10 8.29 -18.21 2.40
C GLU A 10 9.76 -17.91 2.13
N LEU A 11 10.09 -16.63 2.07
CA LEU A 11 11.48 -16.18 2.01
C LEU A 11 11.69 -15.25 3.19
N SER A 12 12.36 -15.79 4.22
CA SER A 12 12.63 -15.07 5.44
C SER A 12 14.13 -14.85 5.64
N PHE A 13 14.48 -13.69 6.17
CA PHE A 13 15.85 -13.30 6.48
C PHE A 13 16.03 -13.11 7.99
N PHE A 14 17.30 -13.06 8.44
CA PHE A 14 17.67 -12.85 9.85
C PHE A 14 17.06 -13.88 10.82
N ASN A 15 17.23 -15.17 10.53
CA ASN A 15 16.72 -16.27 11.36
C ASN A 15 15.18 -16.18 11.54
N SER A 16 14.46 -16.01 10.42
CA SER A 16 13.01 -15.87 10.34
C SER A 16 12.41 -14.63 11.02
N ARG A 17 13.20 -13.57 11.23
CA ARG A 17 12.70 -12.30 11.80
C ARG A 17 12.15 -11.34 10.76
N PHE A 18 12.52 -11.50 9.49
CA PHE A 18 12.08 -10.64 8.41
C PHE A 18 11.40 -11.48 7.34
N ASP A 19 10.10 -11.32 7.18
CA ASP A 19 9.32 -11.95 6.11
C ASP A 19 9.11 -10.96 4.95
N ILE A 20 9.49 -11.36 3.74
CA ILE A 20 9.43 -10.48 2.57
C ILE A 20 7.99 -10.16 2.15
N LYS A 21 7.06 -11.11 2.30
CA LYS A 21 5.67 -10.87 1.90
C LYS A 21 5.06 -9.80 2.78
N MET A 22 5.21 -9.93 4.10
CA MET A 22 4.78 -8.90 5.05
C MET A 22 5.45 -7.56 4.78
N TYR A 23 6.74 -7.56 4.44
CA TYR A 23 7.45 -6.33 4.07
C TYR A 23 6.80 -5.61 2.88
N PHE A 24 6.37 -6.33 1.85
CA PHE A 24 5.68 -5.72 0.70
C PHE A 24 4.38 -5.02 1.11
N TYR A 25 3.59 -5.60 2.02
CA TYR A 25 2.37 -4.98 2.52
C TYR A 25 2.65 -3.72 3.34
N VAL A 26 3.67 -3.75 4.19
CA VAL A 26 4.06 -2.58 5.00
C VAL A 26 4.52 -1.45 4.10
N VAL A 27 5.47 -1.71 3.18
CA VAL A 27 6.00 -0.66 2.30
C VAL A 27 4.93 -0.13 1.35
N GLY A 28 4.15 -1.02 0.73
CA GLY A 28 3.07 -0.61 -0.17
C GLY A 28 2.02 0.26 0.54
N GLY A 29 1.63 -0.12 1.77
CA GLY A 29 0.67 0.63 2.58
C GLY A 29 1.21 2.00 3.02
N THR A 30 2.48 2.05 3.44
CA THR A 30 3.14 3.32 3.78
C THR A 30 3.29 4.23 2.55
N MET A 31 3.63 3.68 1.38
CA MET A 31 3.72 4.48 0.15
C MET A 31 2.36 5.05 -0.25
N LEU A 32 1.28 4.28 -0.12
CA LEU A 32 -0.08 4.76 -0.39
C LEU A 32 -0.45 5.94 0.50
N SER A 33 -0.21 5.84 1.82
CA SER A 33 -0.53 6.93 2.76
C SER A 33 0.33 8.17 2.52
N LEU A 34 1.63 8.01 2.26
CA LEU A 34 2.54 9.12 1.94
C LEU A 34 2.15 9.82 0.63
N ASN A 35 1.80 9.06 -0.41
CA ASN A 35 1.33 9.65 -1.67
C ASN A 35 0.03 10.45 -1.48
N ALA A 36 -0.91 9.94 -0.67
CA ALA A 36 -2.16 10.65 -0.37
C ALA A 36 -1.93 11.94 0.42
N LEU A 37 -1.11 11.89 1.47
CA LEU A 37 -0.78 13.05 2.30
C LEU A 37 0.03 14.08 1.53
N SER A 38 1.02 13.66 0.74
CA SER A 38 1.82 14.55 -0.10
C SER A 38 0.94 15.34 -1.07
N ARG A 39 -0.06 14.69 -1.68
CA ARG A 39 -0.98 15.36 -2.61
C ARG A 39 -1.99 16.28 -1.91
N ALA A 40 -2.40 15.95 -0.69
CA ALA A 40 -3.21 16.83 0.13
C ALA A 40 -2.43 18.10 0.52
N ALA A 41 -1.19 17.94 0.97
CA ALA A 41 -0.29 19.05 1.30
C ALA A 41 -0.02 19.95 0.08
N TYR A 42 0.32 19.37 -1.07
CA TYR A 42 0.56 20.12 -2.30
C TYR A 42 -0.64 20.97 -2.73
N ARG A 43 -1.88 20.47 -2.56
CA ARG A 43 -3.07 21.25 -2.91
C ARG A 43 -3.37 22.35 -1.90
N HIS A 44 -3.18 22.08 -0.61
CA HIS A 44 -3.33 23.10 0.42
C HIS A 44 -2.41 24.31 0.14
N GLU A 45 -1.15 24.06 -0.23
CA GLU A 45 -0.19 25.13 -0.56
C GLU A 45 -0.57 25.91 -1.82
N ARG A 46 -1.14 25.25 -2.84
CA ARG A 46 -1.34 25.86 -4.17
C ARG A 46 -2.70 26.52 -4.36
N PHE A 47 -3.74 26.02 -3.71
CA PHE A 47 -5.11 26.50 -3.88
C PHE A 47 -5.73 27.05 -2.60
N GLY A 48 -5.09 26.87 -1.43
CA GLY A 48 -5.57 27.43 -0.17
C GLY A 48 -7.02 27.04 0.12
N GLU A 49 -7.88 28.03 0.32
CA GLU A 49 -9.32 27.86 0.60
C GLU A 49 -10.15 27.36 -0.59
N ASP A 50 -9.66 27.53 -1.84
CA ASP A 50 -10.32 27.02 -3.06
C ASP A 50 -10.01 25.54 -3.31
N SER A 51 -9.30 24.88 -2.39
CA SER A 51 -8.95 23.47 -2.52
C SER A 51 -10.19 22.59 -2.46
N ASN A 52 -10.31 21.65 -3.41
CA ASN A 52 -11.39 20.67 -3.40
C ASN A 52 -11.40 19.86 -2.08
N PRO A 53 -12.47 19.90 -1.28
CA PRO A 53 -12.50 19.22 0.01
C PRO A 53 -12.43 17.69 -0.10
N GLY A 54 -12.86 17.11 -1.24
CA GLY A 54 -12.81 15.67 -1.50
C GLY A 54 -11.40 15.08 -1.44
N VAL A 55 -10.39 15.91 -1.64
CA VAL A 55 -8.97 15.58 -1.56
C VAL A 55 -8.56 15.24 -0.13
N PHE A 56 -8.92 16.10 0.80
CA PHE A 56 -8.59 15.94 2.21
C PHE A 56 -9.40 14.79 2.79
N LEU A 57 -10.66 14.66 2.38
CA LEU A 57 -11.50 13.53 2.77
C LEU A 57 -10.92 12.20 2.27
N TYR A 58 -10.48 12.13 1.01
CA TYR A 58 -9.79 10.96 0.48
C TYR A 58 -8.52 10.66 1.29
N ALA A 59 -7.67 11.66 1.52
CA ALA A 59 -6.43 11.47 2.27
C ALA A 59 -6.70 11.00 3.71
N ALA A 60 -7.73 11.52 4.37
CA ALA A 60 -8.14 11.11 5.70
C ALA A 60 -8.63 9.66 5.73
N PHE A 61 -9.52 9.26 4.80
CA PHE A 61 -10.01 7.88 4.74
C PHE A 61 -8.91 6.87 4.43
N PHE A 62 -8.01 7.17 3.50
CA PHE A 62 -6.89 6.29 3.19
C PHE A 62 -5.87 6.21 4.32
N THR A 63 -5.61 7.33 5.01
CA THR A 63 -4.75 7.32 6.20
C THR A 63 -5.39 6.49 7.31
N PHE A 64 -6.69 6.66 7.55
CA PHE A 64 -7.43 5.85 8.52
C PHE A 64 -7.40 4.35 8.16
N TYR A 65 -7.62 4.01 6.88
CA TYR A 65 -7.55 2.64 6.38
C TYR A 65 -6.16 2.02 6.61
N VAL A 66 -5.08 2.73 6.28
CA VAL A 66 -3.70 2.23 6.49
C VAL A 66 -3.37 2.13 7.98
N LEU A 67 -3.84 3.05 8.81
CA LEU A 67 -3.66 2.98 10.26
C LEU A 67 -4.38 1.77 10.86
N ASP A 68 -5.64 1.56 10.50
CA ASP A 68 -6.40 0.37 10.94
C ASP A 68 -5.71 -0.91 10.48
N TYR A 69 -5.23 -0.94 9.23
CA TYR A 69 -4.47 -2.05 8.68
C TYR A 69 -3.21 -2.38 9.52
N PHE A 70 -2.47 -1.37 9.97
CA PHE A 70 -1.28 -1.58 10.81
C PHE A 70 -1.61 -1.91 12.28
N ILE A 71 -2.70 -1.36 12.84
CA ILE A 71 -3.16 -1.74 14.18
C ILE A 71 -3.51 -3.23 14.22
N PHE A 72 -4.16 -3.72 13.17
CA PHE A 72 -4.58 -5.11 13.03
C PHE A 72 -3.67 -5.92 12.11
N GLU A 73 -2.38 -5.58 12.03
CA GLU A 73 -1.40 -6.26 11.15
C GLU A 73 -1.38 -7.78 11.35
N ARG A 74 -1.60 -8.26 12.59
CA ARG A 74 -1.68 -9.71 12.89
C ARG A 74 -2.76 -10.45 12.11
N VAL A 75 -3.83 -9.78 11.71
CA VAL A 75 -4.91 -10.39 10.91
C VAL A 75 -4.37 -10.79 9.54
N GLN A 76 -3.36 -10.08 9.02
CA GLN A 76 -2.82 -10.32 7.69
C GLN A 76 -2.00 -11.60 7.59
N LEU A 77 -1.52 -12.10 8.73
CA LEU A 77 -0.89 -13.42 8.83
C LEU A 77 -1.83 -14.57 8.44
N TYR A 78 -3.16 -14.34 8.50
CA TYR A 78 -4.18 -15.33 8.18
C TYR A 78 -4.71 -15.23 6.74
N THR A 79 -4.15 -14.33 5.92
CA THR A 79 -4.61 -14.13 4.55
C THR A 79 -4.05 -15.18 3.59
N TYR A 80 -4.78 -15.42 2.51
CA TYR A 80 -4.41 -16.40 1.48
C TYR A 80 -3.03 -16.13 0.89
N ASP A 81 -2.72 -14.85 0.66
CA ASP A 81 -1.47 -14.40 0.05
C ASP A 81 -0.24 -14.80 0.89
N LEU A 82 -0.38 -14.78 2.22
CA LEU A 82 0.68 -15.18 3.13
C LEU A 82 0.77 -16.71 3.26
N ILE A 83 -0.37 -17.38 3.49
CA ILE A 83 -0.40 -18.81 3.81
C ILE A 83 -0.14 -19.69 2.57
N HIS A 84 -0.80 -19.41 1.45
CA HIS A 84 -0.91 -20.37 0.35
C HIS A 84 -0.23 -19.90 -0.94
N GLU A 85 -0.13 -18.60 -1.18
CA GLU A 85 0.46 -18.10 -2.42
C GLU A 85 1.99 -18.11 -2.35
N ASN A 86 2.66 -18.49 -3.44
CA ASN A 86 4.11 -18.42 -3.52
C ASN A 86 4.60 -16.99 -3.78
N LEU A 87 5.83 -16.70 -3.37
CA LEU A 87 6.47 -15.41 -3.56
C LEU A 87 6.97 -15.28 -5.01
N GLY A 88 6.17 -14.64 -5.85
CA GLY A 88 6.45 -14.41 -7.27
C GLY A 88 6.30 -12.95 -7.70
N PHE A 89 6.53 -12.69 -9.00
CA PHE A 89 6.38 -11.34 -9.57
C PHE A 89 4.97 -10.76 -9.37
N LYS A 90 3.93 -11.60 -9.36
CA LYS A 90 2.55 -11.15 -9.07
C LYS A 90 2.44 -10.48 -7.70
N LEU A 91 3.04 -11.09 -6.67
CA LEU A 91 2.97 -10.58 -5.31
C LEU A 91 3.85 -9.33 -5.14
N PHE A 92 5.05 -9.35 -5.71
CA PHE A 92 5.94 -8.18 -5.72
C PHE A 92 5.30 -6.97 -6.41
N TRP A 93 4.80 -7.16 -7.63
CA TRP A 93 4.19 -6.08 -8.41
C TRP A 93 2.87 -5.61 -7.81
N GLY A 94 2.04 -6.54 -7.33
CA GLY A 94 0.78 -6.23 -6.67
C GLY A 94 0.95 -5.46 -5.37
N GLY A 95 1.79 -5.99 -4.47
CA GLY A 95 1.99 -5.43 -3.13
C GLY A 95 2.76 -4.11 -3.10
N LEU A 96 3.78 -3.95 -3.95
CA LEU A 96 4.53 -2.70 -4.00
C LEU A 96 3.90 -1.71 -4.99
N VAL A 97 3.83 -2.08 -6.27
CA VAL A 97 3.53 -1.11 -7.33
C VAL A 97 2.03 -0.82 -7.43
N VAL A 98 1.20 -1.85 -7.53
CA VAL A 98 -0.24 -1.64 -7.72
C VAL A 98 -0.85 -1.02 -6.46
N TYR A 99 -0.54 -1.57 -5.29
CA TYR A 99 -1.10 -1.07 -4.04
C TYR A 99 -0.67 0.37 -3.72
N GLY A 100 0.63 0.68 -3.85
CA GLY A 100 1.16 2.01 -3.55
C GLY A 100 0.78 3.11 -4.55
N TRP A 101 0.62 2.79 -5.84
CA TRP A 101 0.49 3.78 -6.91
C TRP A 101 -0.77 3.69 -7.78
N LEU A 102 -1.52 2.58 -7.78
CA LEU A 102 -2.76 2.50 -8.56
C LEU A 102 -3.95 3.02 -7.76
N PHE A 103 -3.99 2.75 -6.46
CA PHE A 103 -5.11 3.16 -5.61
C PHE A 103 -5.23 4.68 -5.49
N ILE A 104 -4.13 5.41 -5.67
CA ILE A 104 -4.06 6.88 -5.64
C ILE A 104 -4.63 7.56 -6.90
N LEU A 105 -4.92 6.83 -7.99
CA LEU A 105 -5.35 7.40 -9.26
C LEU A 105 -6.57 8.33 -9.17
N PRO A 106 -7.63 8.04 -8.39
CA PRO A 106 -8.76 8.96 -8.23
C PRO A 106 -8.33 10.31 -7.62
N LEU A 107 -7.32 10.32 -6.75
CA LEU A 107 -6.79 11.55 -6.17
C LEU A 107 -6.07 12.41 -7.23
N TRP A 108 -5.50 11.77 -8.25
CA TRP A 108 -4.85 12.43 -9.38
C TRP A 108 -5.88 13.02 -10.35
N SER A 109 -6.99 12.33 -10.61
CA SER A 109 -8.05 12.84 -11.48
C SER A 109 -8.79 14.04 -10.87
N MET A 110 -8.98 14.06 -9.55
CA MET A 110 -9.57 15.20 -8.82
C MET A 110 -8.66 16.44 -8.75
N ALA A 111 -7.48 16.39 -9.38
CA ALA A 111 -6.54 17.51 -9.45
C ALA A 111 -6.54 18.23 -10.80
N ALA A 112 -7.26 17.70 -11.80
CA ALA A 112 -7.46 18.33 -13.09
C ALA A 112 -8.64 19.31 -13.05
#